data_AF-A0A923RSH2-F1
#
_entry.id   AF-A0A923RSH2-F1
#
_cell.length_a   1.000
_cell.length_b   1.000
_cell.length_c   1.000
_cell.angle_alpha   90.00
_cell.angle_beta   90.00
_cell.angle_gamma   90.00
#
_symmetry.space_group_name_H-M   'P 1'
#
loop_
_entity.id
_entity.type
_entity.pdbx_description
1 polymer ?
#
loop_
_entity_poly.entity_id
_entity_poly.type
_entity_poly.pdbx_seq_one_letter_code
_entity_poly.pdbx_strand_id
1 'polypeptide(L)' 'MTRAEKAQVIIEEINESYTIPTYMEKYVTQRIIDALEQIEVKEKKGA' A
#
# COMPACT_ATOMS: atom_id res chain seq x y z
N MET A 1 -3.66 13.01 -3.39
CA MET A 1 -3.93 11.57 -3.34
C MET A 1 -3.83 11.08 -1.89
N THR A 2 -4.88 10.45 -1.39
CA THR A 2 -4.96 9.82 -0.05
C THR A 2 -4.11 8.54 0.01
N ARG A 3 -3.88 8.00 1.22
CA ARG A 3 -3.14 6.73 1.37
C ARG A 3 -3.89 5.54 0.76
N ALA A 4 -5.23 5.56 0.81
CA ALA A 4 -6.06 4.53 0.18
C ALA A 4 -5.93 4.55 -1.34
N GLU A 5 -5.98 5.74 -1.96
CA GLU A 5 -5.78 5.89 -3.40
C GLU A 5 -4.37 5.46 -3.82
N LYS A 6 -3.33 5.79 -3.04
CA LYS A 6 -1.96 5.31 -3.27
C LYS A 6 -1.87 3.79 -3.17
N ALA A 7 -2.51 3.18 -2.17
CA ALA A 7 -2.51 1.75 -1.99
C ALA A 7 -3.19 1.02 -3.15
N GLN A 8 -4.26 1.59 -3.70
CA GLN A 8 -4.95 1.06 -4.87
C GLN A 8 -4.03 1.02 -6.09
N VAL A 9 -3.33 2.12 -6.38
CA VAL A 9 -2.35 2.18 -7.49
C VAL A 9 -1.25 1.12 -7.32
N ILE A 10 -0.73 0.93 -6.10
CA ILE A 10 0.30 -0.07 -5.83
C ILE A 10 -0.23 -1.50 -6.07
N ILE A 11 -1.48 -1.78 -5.70
CA ILE A 11 -2.09 -3.10 -5.93
C ILE A 11 -2.27 -3.38 -7.41
N GLU A 12 -2.72 -2.39 -8.18
CA GLU A 12 -2.89 -2.51 -9.63
C GLU A 12 -1.55 -2.86 -10.30
N GLU A 13 -0.48 -2.13 -9.97
CA GLU A 13 0.88 -2.39 -10.44
C GLU A 13 1.39 -3.79 -10.04
N ILE A 14 1.15 -4.22 -8.80
CA ILE A 14 1.53 -5.57 -8.37
C ILE A 14 0.75 -6.62 -9.17
N ASN A 15 -0.55 -6.42 -9.37
CA ASN A 15 -1.41 -7.36 -10.10
C ASN A 15 -1.02 -7.53 -11.57
N GLU A 16 -0.39 -6.53 -12.19
CA GLU A 16 0.15 -6.65 -13.55
C GLU A 16 1.29 -7.69 -13.64
N SER A 17 2.07 -7.84 -12.58
CA SER A 17 3.23 -8.75 -12.53
C SER A 17 2.96 -10.04 -11.72
N TYR A 18 2.09 -9.97 -10.73
CA TYR A 18 1.80 -11.02 -9.75
C TYR A 18 0.32 -10.99 -9.39
N THR A 19 -0.44 -12.01 -9.77
CA THR A 19 -1.86 -12.09 -9.39
C THR A 19 -2.01 -12.23 -7.88
N ILE A 20 -2.55 -11.22 -7.22
CA ILE A 20 -2.93 -11.28 -5.82
C ILE A 20 -4.24 -12.09 -5.72
N PRO A 21 -4.28 -13.20 -4.96
CA PRO A 21 -5.53 -13.91 -4.74
C PRO A 21 -6.58 -13.00 -4.08
N THR A 22 -7.84 -13.05 -4.53
CA THR A 22 -8.90 -12.15 -4.06
C THR A 22 -9.11 -12.19 -2.54
N TYR A 23 -8.92 -13.36 -1.90
CA TYR A 23 -9.03 -13.48 -0.44
C TYR A 23 -7.91 -12.75 0.31
N MET A 24 -6.77 -12.46 -0.35
CA MET A 24 -5.63 -11.73 0.20
C MET A 24 -5.71 -10.23 -0.06
N GLU A 25 -6.48 -9.79 -1.06
CA GLU A 25 -6.51 -8.41 -1.53
C GLU A 25 -6.72 -7.42 -0.38
N LYS A 26 -7.76 -7.63 0.44
CA LYS A 26 -8.04 -6.80 1.62
C LYS A 26 -6.85 -6.70 2.58
N TYR A 27 -6.15 -7.81 2.83
CA TYR A 27 -5.02 -7.84 3.75
C TYR A 27 -3.80 -7.11 3.17
N VAL A 28 -3.56 -7.31 1.87
CA VAL A 28 -2.48 -6.62 1.15
C VAL A 28 -2.74 -5.12 1.11
N THR A 29 -3.96 -4.68 0.80
CA THR A 29 -4.35 -3.25 0.82
C THR A 29 -4.11 -2.63 2.18
N GLN A 30 -4.61 -3.27 3.25
CA GLN A 30 -4.41 -2.74 4.59
C GLN A 30 -2.92 -2.63 4.91
N ARG A 31 -2.13 -3.63 4.52
CA ARG A 31 -0.71 -3.63 4.86
C ARG A 31 0.09 -2.57 4.11
N ILE A 32 -0.29 -2.27 2.88
CA ILE A 32 0.28 -1.15 2.11
C ILE A 32 -0.06 0.19 2.78
N ILE A 33 -1.32 0.37 3.22
CA ILE A 33 -1.74 1.60 3.92
C ILE A 33 -0.90 1.80 5.20
N ASP A 34 -0.77 0.76 6.02
CA ASP A 34 0.04 0.82 7.25
C ASP A 34 1.51 1.15 6.94
N ALA A 35 2.07 0.57 5.88
CA ALA A 35 3.43 0.82 5.46
C ALA A 35 3.63 2.27 5.01
N LEU A 36 2.69 2.83 4.23
CA LEU A 36 2.72 4.23 3.82
C LEU A 36 2.68 5.18 5.02
N GLU A 37 1.86 4.90 6.03
CA GLU A 37 1.84 5.67 7.27
C GLU A 37 3.19 5.61 8.00
N GLN A 38 3.79 4.41 8.13
CA GLN A 38 5.09 4.26 8.78
C GLN A 38 6.22 4.99 8.05
N ILE A 39 6.19 5.00 6.71
CA ILE A 39 7.16 5.74 5.89
C ILE A 39 7.04 7.23 6.19
N GLU A 40 5.83 7.79 6.12
CA GLU A 40 5.59 9.21 6.39
C GLU A 40 6.03 9.61 7.82
N VAL A 41 5.80 8.75 8.82
CA VAL A 41 6.27 8.98 10.19
C VAL A 41 7.81 8.98 10.27
N LYS A 42 8.48 8.06 9.57
CA LYS A 42 9.95 8.00 9.55
C LYS A 42 10.55 9.20 8.84
N GLU A 43 9.98 9.62 7.72
CA GLU A 43 10.41 10.83 6.99
C GLU A 43 10.29 12.08 7.85
N LYS A 44 9.18 12.24 8.59
CA LYS A 44 9.00 13.38 9.51
C LYS A 44 9.94 13.37 10.71
N LYS A 45 10.43 12.21 11.13
CA LYS A 45 11.41 12.09 12.24
C LYS A 45 12.86 12.24 11.78
N GLY A 46 13.12 12.05 10.49
CA GLY A 46 14.44 12.23 9.88
C GLY A 46 14.66 13.61 9.26
N ALA A 47 13.63 14.46 9.22
CA ALA A 47 13.65 15.83 8.71
C ALA A 47 13.86 16.87 9.83
#